data_AF-A0A849XZS6-F1
#
_entry.id   AF-A0A849XZS6-F1
#
_cell.length_a   1.000
_cell.length_b   1.000
_cell.length_c   1.000
_cell.angle_alpha   90.00
_cell.angle_beta   90.00
_cell.angle_gamma   90.00
#
_symmetry.space_group_name_H-M   'P 1'
#
loop_
_entity.id
_entity.type
_entity.pdbx_description
1 polymer ?
#
loop_
_entity_poly.entity_id
_entity_poly.type
_entity_poly.pdbx_seq_one_letter_code
_entity_poly.pdbx_strand_id
1 'polypeptide(L)'
;MIPLPLPLEDSWTDLLGKAARGAGLDPSKLASVSGLSAARVAAILDGEKAEENAIRSLAVALGLRPGALADLAAGRYHPGPLDAARWPDVHQIPSRYADMIVNSWLIGDPSSRKAILFDAGTDAQAVRAAAAAHRLTPVLLCVTHAHEDHVAALPAIAREFGLRVVAPKGEPLPEALLAEEGAEFSAGALRARARLTDGHSRGHLSWILTGHPSWPGPVAIVGDAIFAGSMGGGQISYARLRKNVREKLLTLPRETLLCPGHGPATTVALELTHNPFA
;
A
#
# COMPACT_ATOMS: atom_id res chain seq x y z
N MET A 1 -22.35 -0.32 2.71
CA MET A 1 -21.58 0.49 1.74
C MET A 1 -20.23 0.83 2.36
N ILE A 2 -19.12 0.75 1.63
CA ILE A 2 -17.79 1.13 2.13
C ILE A 2 -17.66 2.66 1.99
N PRO A 3 -17.26 3.40 3.04
CA PRO A 3 -17.15 4.86 2.97
C PRO A 3 -15.99 5.26 2.06
N LEU A 4 -16.19 6.35 1.29
CA LEU A 4 -15.14 7.03 0.54
C LEU A 4 -15.06 8.50 1.00
N PRO A 5 -13.86 9.04 1.29
CA PRO A 5 -12.56 8.37 1.22
C PRO A 5 -12.40 7.27 2.28
N LEU A 6 -11.55 6.29 1.98
CA LEU A 6 -11.24 5.21 2.92
C LEU A 6 -10.50 5.78 4.14
N PRO A 7 -10.72 5.24 5.35
CA PRO A 7 -9.89 5.57 6.50
C PRO A 7 -8.43 5.21 6.24
N LEU A 8 -7.49 5.87 6.94
CA LEU A 8 -6.10 5.42 6.97
C LEU A 8 -6.06 3.98 7.48
N GLU A 9 -5.14 3.18 6.93
CA GLU A 9 -4.98 1.79 7.35
C GLU A 9 -4.54 1.69 8.81
N ASP A 10 -3.60 2.55 9.20
CA ASP A 10 -2.99 2.50 10.52
C ASP A 10 -3.28 3.75 11.35
N SER A 11 -3.50 3.54 12.65
CA SER A 11 -3.45 4.60 13.64
C SER A 11 -2.00 4.95 14.01
N TRP A 12 -1.78 6.14 14.58
CA TRP A 12 -0.44 6.55 15.03
C TRP A 12 0.15 5.59 16.09
N THR A 13 -0.68 4.90 16.88
CA THR A 13 -0.23 3.88 17.84
C THR A 13 0.18 2.57 17.15
N ASP A 14 -0.48 2.20 16.04
CA ASP A 14 -0.05 1.07 15.22
C ASP A 14 1.33 1.33 14.62
N LEU A 15 1.60 2.55 14.16
CA LEU A 15 2.92 2.97 13.67
C LEU A 15 4.01 2.81 14.74
N LEU A 16 3.74 3.27 15.97
CA LEU A 16 4.64 3.10 17.10
C LEU A 16 4.90 1.63 17.40
N GLY A 17 3.84 0.82 17.45
CA GLY A 17 3.93 -0.62 17.68
C GLY A 17 4.74 -1.34 16.59
N LYS A 18 4.50 -1.01 15.31
CA LYS A 18 5.25 -1.55 14.17
C LYS A 18 6.73 -1.19 14.25
N ALA A 19 7.05 0.07 14.50
CA ALA A 19 8.41 0.54 14.59
C ALA A 19 9.15 -0.06 15.80
N ALA A 20 8.50 -0.16 16.97
CA ALA A 20 9.08 -0.74 18.17
C ALA A 20 9.39 -2.23 17.99
N ARG A 21 8.43 -3.00 17.45
CA ARG A 21 8.65 -4.42 17.08
C ARG A 21 9.77 -4.56 16.05
N GLY A 22 9.76 -3.73 15.01
CA GLY A 22 10.77 -3.74 13.95
C GLY A 22 12.18 -3.39 14.42
N ALA A 23 12.29 -2.53 15.43
CA ALA A 23 13.56 -2.16 16.07
C ALA A 23 13.99 -3.13 17.20
N GLY A 24 13.15 -4.11 17.57
CA GLY A 24 13.43 -5.03 18.69
C GLY A 24 13.41 -4.34 20.06
N LEU A 25 12.65 -3.25 20.19
CA LEU A 25 12.52 -2.48 21.43
C LEU A 25 11.23 -2.87 22.16
N ASP A 26 11.38 -3.53 23.30
CA ASP A 26 10.29 -3.69 24.27
C ASP A 26 9.96 -2.36 24.97
N PRO A 27 8.82 -2.25 25.69
CA PRO A 27 8.44 -1.01 26.35
C PRO A 27 9.47 -0.47 27.34
N SER A 28 10.23 -1.34 28.03
CA SER A 28 11.27 -0.92 28.99
C SER A 28 12.48 -0.31 28.28
N LYS A 29 12.94 -0.93 27.20
CA LYS A 29 14.01 -0.37 26.37
C LYS A 29 13.57 0.93 25.72
N LEU A 30 12.36 0.99 25.16
CA LEU A 30 11.82 2.18 24.53
C LEU A 30 11.66 3.33 25.54
N ALA A 31 11.25 3.05 26.77
CA ALA A 31 11.25 4.02 27.87
C ALA A 31 12.64 4.60 28.14
N SER A 32 13.67 3.74 28.22
CA SER A 32 15.05 4.18 28.49
C SER A 32 15.61 5.15 27.46
N VAL A 33 15.22 5.00 26.19
CA VAL A 33 15.71 5.86 25.09
C VAL A 33 14.80 7.05 24.79
N SER A 34 13.52 6.99 25.16
CA SER A 34 12.56 8.08 24.94
C SER A 34 12.50 9.09 26.09
N GLY A 35 13.01 8.73 27.27
CA GLY A 35 12.89 9.55 28.48
C GLY A 35 11.52 9.50 29.15
N LEU A 36 10.63 8.60 28.72
CA LEU A 36 9.33 8.34 29.33
C LEU A 36 9.42 7.18 30.34
N SER A 37 8.45 7.07 31.25
CA SER A 37 8.36 5.89 32.12
C SER A 37 7.87 4.67 31.34
N ALA A 38 8.31 3.46 31.72
CA ALA A 38 7.86 2.22 31.07
C ALA A 38 6.34 2.04 31.12
N ALA A 39 5.70 2.42 32.23
CA ALA A 39 4.25 2.41 32.35
C ALA A 39 3.58 3.35 31.34
N ARG A 40 4.14 4.56 31.15
CA ARG A 40 3.61 5.53 30.17
C ARG A 40 3.80 5.03 28.74
N VAL A 41 4.94 4.44 28.42
CA VAL A 41 5.19 3.84 27.10
C VAL A 41 4.20 2.71 26.81
N ALA A 42 4.00 1.80 27.76
CA ALA A 42 3.06 0.68 27.61
C ALA A 42 1.63 1.17 27.37
N ALA A 43 1.17 2.15 28.16
CA ALA A 43 -0.15 2.75 28.00
C ALA A 43 -0.36 3.40 26.62
N ILE A 44 0.64 4.13 26.13
CA ILE A 44 0.59 4.74 24.79
C ILE A 44 0.53 3.67 23.69
N LEU A 45 1.34 2.62 23.79
CA LEU A 45 1.32 1.51 22.83
C LEU A 45 0.00 0.73 22.85
N ASP A 46 -0.74 0.78 23.95
CA ASP A 46 -2.08 0.18 24.11
C ASP A 46 -3.23 1.12 23.68
N GLY A 47 -2.91 2.28 23.08
CA GLY A 47 -3.91 3.20 22.53
C GLY A 47 -4.25 4.40 23.41
N GLU A 48 -3.61 4.58 24.57
CA GLU A 48 -3.87 5.75 25.41
C GLU A 48 -3.41 7.04 24.71
N LYS A 49 -4.22 8.11 24.84
CA LYS A 49 -3.86 9.44 24.33
C LYS A 49 -2.56 9.92 24.95
N ALA A 50 -1.74 10.56 24.12
CA ALA A 50 -0.45 11.11 24.50
C ALA A 50 -0.34 12.59 24.14
N GLU A 51 0.40 13.31 24.97
CA GLU A 51 0.82 14.67 24.67
C GLU A 51 1.78 14.68 23.48
N GLU A 52 1.74 15.74 22.66
CA GLU A 52 2.57 15.83 21.45
C GLU A 52 4.07 15.65 21.75
N ASN A 53 4.56 16.16 22.89
CA ASN A 53 5.95 15.97 23.30
C ASN A 53 6.30 14.50 23.53
N ALA A 54 5.41 13.71 24.15
CA ALA A 54 5.63 12.28 24.36
C ALA A 54 5.64 11.52 23.02
N ILE A 55 4.73 11.86 22.11
CA ILE A 55 4.66 11.29 20.75
C ILE A 55 5.96 11.56 19.99
N ARG A 56 6.44 12.82 20.02
CA ARG A 56 7.67 13.23 19.35
C ARG A 56 8.89 12.52 19.94
N SER A 57 8.98 12.38 21.27
CA SER A 57 10.08 11.65 21.92
C SER A 57 10.11 10.18 21.51
N LEU A 58 8.95 9.50 21.48
CA LEU A 58 8.86 8.12 21.00
C LEU A 58 9.24 8.00 19.52
N ALA A 59 8.80 8.94 18.67
CA ALA A 59 9.16 8.95 17.26
C ALA A 59 10.68 9.03 17.05
N VAL A 60 11.37 9.95 17.76
CA VAL A 60 12.83 10.07 17.70
C VAL A 60 13.50 8.75 18.11
N ALA A 61 13.06 8.17 19.23
CA ALA A 61 13.63 6.92 19.75
C ALA A 61 13.46 5.73 18.78
N LEU A 62 12.43 5.77 17.94
CA LEU A 62 12.11 4.74 16.94
C LEU A 62 12.66 5.07 15.54
N GLY A 63 13.37 6.17 15.37
CA GLY A 63 13.88 6.61 14.08
C GLY A 63 12.79 7.02 13.09
N LEU A 64 11.63 7.42 13.60
CA LEU A 64 10.50 7.97 12.86
C LEU A 64 10.58 9.50 12.78
N ARG A 65 9.91 10.10 11.80
CA ARG A 65 9.81 11.56 11.66
C ARG A 65 8.82 12.12 12.71
N PRO A 66 9.27 12.91 13.70
CA PRO A 66 8.41 13.29 14.83
C PRO A 66 7.23 14.18 14.47
N GLY A 67 7.41 15.11 13.53
CA GLY A 67 6.34 15.99 13.07
C GLY A 67 5.22 15.24 12.37
N ALA A 68 5.59 14.32 11.46
CA ALA A 68 4.65 13.49 10.74
C ALA A 68 3.81 12.62 11.68
N LEU A 69 4.44 11.99 12.69
CA LEU A 69 3.71 11.17 13.66
C LEU A 69 2.78 12.01 14.55
N ALA A 70 3.23 13.19 14.97
CA ALA A 70 2.41 14.13 15.73
C ALA A 70 1.19 14.63 14.93
N ASP A 71 1.37 14.91 13.63
CA ASP A 71 0.28 15.32 12.75
C ASP A 71 -0.75 14.21 12.58
N LEU A 72 -0.32 12.96 12.40
CA LEU A 72 -1.21 11.78 12.37
C LEU A 72 -1.98 11.62 13.68
N ALA A 73 -1.29 11.71 14.82
CA ALA A 73 -1.91 11.56 16.15
C ALA A 73 -2.96 12.64 16.43
N ALA A 74 -2.75 13.85 15.90
CA ALA A 74 -3.69 14.96 16.01
C ALA A 74 -4.77 14.99 14.91
N GLY A 75 -4.78 14.01 13.99
CA GLY A 75 -5.73 13.96 12.87
C GLY A 75 -5.54 15.07 11.84
N ARG A 76 -4.34 15.66 11.75
CA ARG A 76 -4.01 16.76 10.82
C ARG A 76 -3.63 16.29 9.43
N TYR A 77 -3.45 14.99 9.22
CA TYR A 77 -3.20 14.40 7.92
C TYR A 77 -4.26 13.35 7.58
N HIS A 78 -4.86 13.53 6.41
CA HIS A 78 -5.63 12.53 5.69
C HIS A 78 -5.53 12.88 4.20
N PRO A 79 -5.19 11.94 3.31
CA PRO A 79 -5.18 12.25 1.89
C PRO A 79 -6.61 12.54 1.42
N GLY A 80 -6.73 13.43 0.44
CA GLY A 80 -8.01 13.65 -0.24
C GLY A 80 -8.46 12.39 -1.00
N PRO A 81 -9.72 12.35 -1.46
CA PRO A 81 -10.18 11.27 -2.33
C PRO A 81 -9.35 11.21 -3.62
N LEU A 82 -9.29 10.02 -4.24
CA LEU A 82 -8.65 9.86 -5.55
C LEU A 82 -9.31 10.78 -6.58
N ASP A 83 -8.53 11.72 -7.10
CA ASP A 83 -8.98 12.67 -8.11
C ASP A 83 -9.05 11.98 -9.48
N ALA A 84 -10.25 11.54 -9.85
CA ALA A 84 -10.50 10.86 -11.13
C ALA A 84 -10.31 11.77 -12.36
N ALA A 85 -10.35 13.10 -12.20
CA ALA A 85 -10.04 14.02 -13.30
C ALA A 85 -8.53 14.09 -13.55
N ARG A 86 -7.74 14.01 -12.47
CA ARG A 86 -6.27 13.97 -12.54
C ARG A 86 -5.71 12.59 -12.89
N TRP A 87 -6.38 11.52 -12.43
CA TRP A 87 -6.00 10.13 -12.64
C TRP A 87 -7.14 9.33 -13.30
N PRO A 88 -7.50 9.67 -14.55
CA PRO A 88 -8.49 8.90 -15.29
C PRO A 88 -8.06 7.45 -15.46
N ASP A 89 -9.04 6.56 -15.56
CA ASP A 89 -8.87 5.12 -15.74
C ASP A 89 -8.06 4.41 -14.62
N VAL A 90 -7.91 5.05 -13.45
CA VAL A 90 -7.39 4.44 -12.22
C VAL A 90 -8.54 4.23 -11.24
N HIS A 91 -8.87 2.98 -10.93
CA HIS A 91 -10.03 2.64 -10.11
C HIS A 91 -9.64 1.86 -8.86
N GLN A 92 -9.91 2.43 -7.69
CA GLN A 92 -9.80 1.76 -6.40
C GLN A 92 -11.03 0.92 -6.12
N ILE A 93 -10.86 -0.36 -5.80
CA ILE A 93 -11.94 -1.32 -5.55
C ILE A 93 -11.73 -1.90 -4.15
N PRO A 94 -12.29 -1.28 -3.09
CA PRO A 94 -12.18 -1.81 -1.75
C PRO A 94 -13.12 -3.01 -1.55
N SER A 95 -12.64 -4.01 -0.81
CA SER A 95 -13.40 -5.17 -0.39
C SER A 95 -13.12 -5.47 1.09
N ARG A 96 -14.06 -6.11 1.79
CA ARG A 96 -13.92 -6.39 3.23
C ARG A 96 -13.28 -7.76 3.45
N TYR A 97 -12.23 -7.81 4.26
CA TYR A 97 -11.66 -9.05 4.77
C TYR A 97 -11.66 -9.00 6.29
N ALA A 98 -12.55 -9.76 6.92
CA ALA A 98 -12.82 -9.66 8.35
C ALA A 98 -13.10 -8.19 8.79
N ASP A 99 -12.26 -7.64 9.66
CA ASP A 99 -12.30 -6.26 10.16
C ASP A 99 -11.52 -5.26 9.30
N MET A 100 -10.75 -5.74 8.31
CA MET A 100 -9.92 -4.92 7.42
C MET A 100 -10.62 -4.59 6.09
N ILE A 101 -10.09 -3.57 5.41
CA ILE A 101 -10.45 -3.25 4.02
C ILE A 101 -9.21 -3.43 3.16
N VAL A 102 -9.31 -4.29 2.16
CA VAL A 102 -8.25 -4.56 1.18
C VAL A 102 -8.68 -4.05 -0.19
N ASN A 103 -7.76 -3.41 -0.89
CA ASN A 103 -7.95 -2.81 -2.21
C ASN A 103 -7.49 -3.75 -3.30
N SER A 104 -8.30 -3.83 -4.35
CA SER A 104 -7.82 -4.15 -5.69
C SER A 104 -7.80 -2.88 -6.54
N TRP A 105 -6.95 -2.86 -7.55
CA TRP A 105 -6.82 -1.71 -8.46
C TRP A 105 -7.06 -2.13 -9.90
N LEU A 106 -8.05 -1.50 -10.56
CA LEU A 106 -8.31 -1.72 -11.98
C LEU A 106 -7.81 -0.53 -12.78
N ILE A 107 -6.81 -0.76 -13.64
CA ILE A 107 -6.14 0.30 -14.40
C ILE A 107 -6.37 0.12 -15.89
N GLY A 108 -7.01 1.09 -16.53
CA GLY A 108 -7.49 1.01 -17.91
C GLY A 108 -6.64 1.79 -18.91
N ASP A 109 -6.50 1.23 -20.10
CA ASP A 109 -5.99 1.94 -21.28
C ASP A 109 -7.17 2.67 -21.97
N PRO A 110 -7.10 4.00 -22.12
CA PRO A 110 -8.25 4.78 -22.57
C PRO A 110 -8.66 4.47 -24.01
N SER A 111 -7.71 4.04 -24.86
CA SER A 111 -7.95 3.77 -26.28
C SER A 111 -8.53 2.37 -26.51
N SER A 112 -7.86 1.32 -26.03
CA SER A 112 -8.27 -0.06 -26.26
C SER A 112 -9.32 -0.56 -25.27
N ARG A 113 -9.54 0.18 -24.17
CA ARG A 113 -10.34 -0.23 -23.00
C ARG A 113 -9.88 -1.52 -22.32
N LYS A 114 -8.72 -2.06 -22.69
CA LYS A 114 -8.07 -3.14 -21.97
C LYS A 114 -7.60 -2.63 -20.61
N ALA A 115 -7.63 -3.49 -19.60
CA ALA A 115 -7.22 -3.12 -18.26
C ALA A 115 -6.32 -4.19 -17.62
N ILE A 116 -5.50 -3.75 -16.68
CA ILE A 116 -4.76 -4.61 -15.77
C ILE A 116 -5.43 -4.51 -14.41
N LEU A 117 -5.78 -5.66 -13.83
CA LEU A 117 -6.21 -5.75 -12.45
C LEU A 117 -4.98 -6.03 -11.57
N PHE A 118 -4.86 -5.33 -10.46
CA PHE A 118 -3.83 -5.58 -9.45
C PHE A 118 -4.44 -5.99 -8.13
N ASP A 119 -3.95 -7.14 -7.64
CA ASP A 119 -4.58 -7.92 -6.58
C ASP A 119 -6.06 -8.25 -6.89
N ALA A 120 -6.62 -9.20 -6.15
CA ALA A 120 -7.99 -9.69 -6.36
C ALA A 120 -8.94 -9.30 -5.22
N GLY A 121 -8.38 -8.96 -4.06
CA GLY A 121 -9.16 -8.71 -2.86
C GLY A 121 -10.00 -9.94 -2.52
N THR A 122 -11.20 -9.68 -2.00
CA THR A 122 -12.11 -10.71 -1.50
C THR A 122 -13.46 -10.77 -2.22
N ASP A 123 -13.74 -9.83 -3.12
CA ASP A 123 -15.04 -9.67 -3.76
C ASP A 123 -14.93 -9.59 -5.29
N ALA A 124 -15.13 -10.74 -5.95
CA ALA A 124 -15.16 -10.83 -7.41
C ALA A 124 -16.30 -10.00 -8.05
N GLN A 125 -17.43 -9.84 -7.35
CA GLN A 125 -18.54 -9.05 -7.84
C GLN A 125 -18.21 -7.56 -7.85
N ALA A 126 -17.45 -7.06 -6.87
CA ALA A 126 -16.98 -5.68 -6.87
C ALA A 126 -16.09 -5.38 -8.08
N VAL A 127 -15.17 -6.30 -8.41
CA VAL A 127 -14.31 -6.20 -9.60
C VAL A 127 -15.14 -6.21 -10.89
N ARG A 128 -16.12 -7.12 -11.01
CA ARG A 128 -17.05 -7.13 -12.15
C ARG A 128 -17.81 -5.82 -12.29
N ALA A 129 -18.36 -5.32 -11.19
CA ALA A 129 -19.13 -4.08 -11.19
C ALA A 129 -18.27 -2.88 -11.63
N ALA A 130 -17.03 -2.78 -11.15
CA ALA A 130 -16.10 -1.74 -11.57
C ALA A 130 -15.74 -1.83 -13.05
N ALA A 131 -15.41 -3.02 -13.55
CA ALA A 131 -15.10 -3.24 -14.97
C ALA A 131 -16.28 -2.85 -15.87
N ALA A 132 -17.51 -3.25 -15.50
CA ALA A 132 -18.72 -2.90 -16.24
C ALA A 132 -19.01 -1.39 -16.20
N ALA A 133 -18.97 -0.77 -15.01
CA ALA A 133 -19.25 0.66 -14.83
C ALA A 133 -18.30 1.55 -15.66
N HIS A 134 -17.03 1.16 -15.74
CA HIS A 134 -16.01 1.90 -16.49
C HIS A 134 -15.79 1.40 -17.92
N ARG A 135 -16.57 0.42 -18.38
CA ARG A 135 -16.43 -0.18 -19.72
C ARG A 135 -14.98 -0.60 -20.00
N LEU A 136 -14.39 -1.31 -19.05
CA LEU A 136 -13.03 -1.85 -19.12
C LEU A 136 -13.09 -3.36 -19.27
N THR A 137 -12.12 -3.90 -20.02
CA THR A 137 -11.93 -5.35 -20.21
C THR A 137 -10.62 -5.75 -19.54
N PRO A 138 -10.66 -6.32 -18.31
CA PRO A 138 -9.47 -6.89 -17.69
C PRO A 138 -8.87 -7.98 -18.59
N VAL A 139 -7.57 -7.93 -18.83
CA VAL A 139 -6.85 -8.94 -19.64
C VAL A 139 -5.67 -9.59 -18.90
N LEU A 140 -5.30 -9.01 -17.76
CA LEU A 140 -4.17 -9.41 -16.94
C LEU A 140 -4.51 -9.16 -15.47
N LEU A 141 -4.09 -10.08 -14.59
CA LEU A 141 -4.12 -9.92 -13.14
C LEU A 141 -2.69 -10.01 -12.60
N CYS A 142 -2.16 -8.91 -12.06
CA CYS A 142 -0.83 -8.83 -11.46
C CYS A 142 -0.93 -8.74 -9.94
N VAL A 143 -0.39 -9.73 -9.24
CA VAL A 143 -0.39 -9.79 -7.77
C VAL A 143 0.82 -9.04 -7.21
N THR A 144 0.64 -8.25 -6.16
CA THR A 144 1.73 -7.61 -5.41
C THR A 144 2.41 -8.62 -4.49
N HIS A 145 1.61 -9.38 -3.76
CA HIS A 145 1.99 -10.49 -2.87
C HIS A 145 0.81 -11.42 -2.57
N ALA A 146 1.09 -12.62 -2.06
CA ALA A 146 0.12 -13.71 -1.96
C ALA A 146 -0.52 -13.88 -0.57
N HIS A 147 -0.68 -12.79 0.20
CA HIS A 147 -1.52 -12.85 1.40
C HIS A 147 -2.98 -13.06 1.01
N GLU A 148 -3.71 -13.78 1.86
CA GLU A 148 -5.03 -14.32 1.52
C GLU A 148 -6.05 -13.22 1.19
N ASP A 149 -6.03 -12.12 1.93
CA ASP A 149 -6.88 -10.96 1.72
C ASP A 149 -6.65 -10.30 0.35
N HIS A 150 -5.44 -10.38 -0.22
CA HIS A 150 -5.14 -9.90 -1.56
C HIS A 150 -5.55 -10.86 -2.68
N VAL A 151 -5.60 -12.17 -2.42
CA VAL A 151 -5.78 -13.19 -3.48
C VAL A 151 -7.03 -14.05 -3.34
N ALA A 152 -7.84 -13.85 -2.30
CA ALA A 152 -9.02 -14.66 -2.01
C ALA A 152 -10.00 -14.80 -3.19
N ALA A 153 -10.29 -13.69 -3.90
CA ALA A 153 -11.18 -13.71 -5.06
C ALA A 153 -10.49 -14.10 -6.38
N LEU A 154 -9.17 -14.33 -6.38
CA LEU A 154 -8.37 -14.52 -7.59
C LEU A 154 -8.89 -15.69 -8.45
N PRO A 155 -9.18 -16.90 -7.92
CA PRO A 155 -9.63 -18.00 -8.76
C PRO A 155 -10.98 -17.72 -9.45
N ALA A 156 -11.88 -17.01 -8.77
CA ALA A 156 -13.17 -16.63 -9.33
C ALA A 156 -13.00 -15.61 -10.47
N ILE A 157 -12.24 -14.53 -10.21
CA ILE A 157 -11.99 -13.47 -11.18
C ILE A 157 -11.22 -13.98 -12.40
N ALA A 158 -10.14 -14.75 -12.17
CA ALA A 158 -9.30 -15.26 -13.26
C ALA A 158 -10.10 -16.15 -14.22
N ARG A 159 -10.97 -17.02 -13.68
CA ARG A 159 -11.87 -17.87 -14.49
C ARG A 159 -12.95 -17.07 -15.20
N GLU A 160 -13.58 -16.12 -14.52
CA GLU A 160 -14.68 -15.32 -15.08
C GLU A 160 -14.22 -14.48 -16.28
N PHE A 161 -13.04 -13.86 -16.19
CA PHE A 161 -12.50 -12.99 -17.24
C PHE A 161 -11.48 -13.69 -18.16
N GLY A 162 -11.10 -14.95 -17.89
CA GLY A 162 -10.07 -15.67 -18.65
C GLY A 162 -8.69 -15.01 -18.56
N LEU A 163 -8.31 -14.54 -17.36
CA LEU A 163 -7.11 -13.72 -17.17
C LEU A 163 -5.84 -14.56 -17.15
N ARG A 164 -4.79 -13.98 -17.72
CA ARG A 164 -3.42 -14.37 -17.39
C ARG A 164 -3.09 -13.82 -16.01
N VAL A 165 -2.70 -14.71 -15.09
CA VAL A 165 -2.29 -14.34 -13.74
C VAL A 165 -0.77 -14.23 -13.69
N VAL A 166 -0.27 -13.18 -13.05
CA VAL A 166 1.15 -12.95 -12.76
C VAL A 166 1.32 -12.85 -11.26
N ALA A 167 2.20 -13.66 -10.70
CA ALA A 167 2.52 -13.69 -9.28
C ALA A 167 4.02 -13.42 -9.05
N PRO A 168 4.41 -12.88 -7.89
CA PRO A 168 5.82 -12.80 -7.53
C PRO A 168 6.47 -14.19 -7.50
N LYS A 169 7.68 -14.34 -8.03
CA LYS A 169 8.41 -15.61 -7.98
C LYS A 169 8.70 -16.08 -6.55
N GLY A 170 8.82 -15.15 -5.60
CA GLY A 170 9.00 -15.47 -4.17
C GLY A 170 7.74 -16.05 -3.50
N GLU A 171 6.58 -15.87 -4.13
CA GLU A 171 5.26 -16.28 -3.65
C GLU A 171 4.43 -16.81 -4.84
N PRO A 172 4.84 -17.97 -5.41
CA PRO A 172 4.20 -18.50 -6.59
C PRO A 172 2.75 -18.91 -6.31
N LEU A 173 1.86 -18.63 -7.28
CA LEU A 173 0.47 -19.08 -7.27
C LEU A 173 0.26 -20.16 -8.34
N PRO A 174 -0.69 -21.09 -8.16
CA PRO A 174 -1.00 -22.10 -9.17
C PRO A 174 -1.31 -21.47 -10.53
N GLU A 175 -0.72 -22.03 -11.59
CA GLU A 175 -0.95 -21.62 -12.99
C GLU A 175 -0.54 -20.19 -13.34
N ALA A 176 0.04 -19.43 -12.39
CA ALA A 176 0.49 -18.07 -12.61
C ALA A 176 1.86 -18.02 -13.32
N LEU A 177 2.03 -17.03 -14.17
CA LEU A 177 3.36 -16.61 -14.64
C LEU A 177 4.12 -16.00 -13.47
N LEU A 178 5.40 -16.32 -13.34
CA LEU A 178 6.23 -15.80 -12.24
C LEU A 178 7.00 -14.56 -12.67
N ALA A 179 6.91 -13.49 -11.89
CA ALA A 179 7.60 -12.23 -12.10
C ALA A 179 8.72 -12.01 -11.07
N GLU A 180 9.79 -11.35 -11.52
CA GLU A 180 10.89 -10.84 -10.70
C GLU A 180 11.07 -9.35 -10.99
N GLU A 181 12.00 -8.70 -10.27
CA GLU A 181 12.35 -7.30 -10.53
C GLU A 181 12.65 -7.05 -12.02
N GLY A 182 12.03 -6.02 -12.57
CA GLY A 182 12.21 -5.62 -13.96
C GLY A 182 11.31 -6.33 -14.97
N ALA A 183 10.58 -7.39 -14.58
CA ALA A 183 9.56 -8.01 -15.44
C ALA A 183 8.52 -6.97 -15.88
N GLU A 184 8.06 -7.05 -17.13
CA GLU A 184 7.14 -6.07 -17.70
C GLU A 184 5.97 -6.76 -18.40
N PHE A 185 4.76 -6.22 -18.19
CA PHE A 185 3.54 -6.67 -18.84
C PHE A 185 2.73 -5.47 -19.31
N SER A 186 1.94 -5.67 -20.37
CA SER A 186 1.23 -4.57 -21.04
C SER A 186 -0.22 -4.90 -21.33
N ALA A 187 -1.06 -3.87 -21.31
CA ALA A 187 -2.44 -3.90 -21.78
C ALA A 187 -2.73 -2.62 -22.57
N GLY A 188 -2.87 -2.74 -23.90
CA GLY A 188 -2.91 -1.54 -24.76
C GLY A 188 -1.59 -0.78 -24.70
N ALA A 189 -1.64 0.53 -24.44
CA ALA A 189 -0.44 1.36 -24.28
C ALA A 189 0.14 1.33 -22.86
N LEU A 190 -0.61 0.81 -21.88
CA LEU A 190 -0.14 0.69 -20.49
C LEU A 190 0.99 -0.33 -20.41
N ARG A 191 2.06 0.04 -19.69
CA ARG A 191 3.18 -0.84 -19.32
C ARG A 191 3.31 -0.86 -17.81
N ALA A 192 3.25 -2.05 -17.22
CA ALA A 192 3.45 -2.29 -15.79
C ALA A 192 4.79 -3.02 -15.59
N ARG A 193 5.75 -2.34 -14.97
CA ARG A 193 7.08 -2.89 -14.68
C ARG A 193 7.23 -3.22 -13.20
N ALA A 194 7.57 -4.46 -12.90
CA ALA A 194 7.79 -4.97 -11.55
C ALA A 194 9.03 -4.34 -10.90
N ARG A 195 8.91 -4.01 -9.62
CA ARG A 195 9.99 -3.53 -8.75
C ARG A 195 9.93 -4.30 -7.43
N LEU A 196 11.03 -4.95 -7.05
CA LEU A 196 11.08 -5.75 -5.82
C LEU A 196 11.09 -4.83 -4.60
N THR A 197 10.05 -4.92 -3.78
CA THR A 197 9.82 -4.10 -2.58
C THR A 197 9.55 -4.98 -1.37
N ASP A 198 10.30 -6.09 -1.27
CA ASP A 198 10.15 -7.12 -0.25
C ASP A 198 10.53 -6.68 1.17
N GLY A 199 10.09 -7.47 2.15
CA GLY A 199 10.28 -7.20 3.57
C GLY A 199 8.98 -7.31 4.36
N HIS A 200 7.85 -6.88 3.77
CA HIS A 200 6.53 -7.26 4.25
C HIS A 200 6.29 -8.75 4.02
N SER A 201 6.32 -9.16 2.76
CA SER A 201 6.23 -10.55 2.33
C SER A 201 7.49 -10.97 1.54
N ARG A 202 7.58 -12.24 1.16
CA ARG A 202 8.71 -12.80 0.40
C ARG A 202 8.53 -12.48 -1.09
N GLY A 203 9.43 -11.68 -1.63
CA GLY A 203 9.39 -11.37 -3.06
C GLY A 203 8.31 -10.36 -3.45
N HIS A 204 7.65 -9.68 -2.51
CA HIS A 204 6.67 -8.62 -2.76
C HIS A 204 7.11 -7.69 -3.91
N LEU A 205 6.20 -7.48 -4.86
CA LEU A 205 6.42 -6.61 -6.02
C LEU A 205 5.51 -5.39 -5.95
N SER A 206 6.09 -4.21 -6.16
CA SER A 206 5.35 -3.03 -6.57
C SER A 206 5.38 -2.92 -8.10
N TRP A 207 4.28 -2.48 -8.70
CA TRP A 207 4.14 -2.36 -10.15
C TRP A 207 4.13 -0.88 -10.54
N ILE A 208 5.10 -0.46 -11.35
CA ILE A 208 5.19 0.93 -11.82
C ILE A 208 4.59 1.01 -13.22
N LEU A 209 3.49 1.75 -13.34
CA LEU A 209 2.73 1.92 -14.56
C LEU A 209 3.07 3.23 -15.26
N THR A 210 3.24 3.13 -16.58
CA THR A 210 3.39 4.26 -17.50
C THR A 210 2.59 4.01 -18.77
N GLY A 211 2.49 5.02 -19.64
CA GLY A 211 1.90 4.88 -20.98
C GLY A 211 0.49 5.45 -21.12
N HIS A 212 -0.15 5.85 -20.02
CA HIS A 212 -1.40 6.61 -20.10
C HIS A 212 -1.12 8.06 -20.57
N PRO A 213 -1.84 8.58 -21.58
CA PRO A 213 -1.53 9.87 -22.20
C PRO A 213 -1.84 11.09 -21.33
N SER A 214 -2.72 10.95 -20.34
CA SER A 214 -3.23 12.09 -19.54
C SER A 214 -2.75 12.12 -18.09
N TRP A 215 -1.96 11.13 -17.64
CA TRP A 215 -1.50 11.12 -16.26
C TRP A 215 -0.38 12.15 -16.06
N PRO A 216 -0.35 12.87 -14.92
CA PRO A 216 0.71 13.82 -14.64
C PRO A 216 2.05 13.14 -14.33
N GLY A 217 2.04 11.85 -13.98
CA GLY A 217 3.22 11.04 -13.71
C GLY A 217 2.89 9.55 -13.67
N PRO A 218 3.83 8.70 -13.21
CA PRO A 218 3.58 7.27 -13.05
C PRO A 218 2.46 6.97 -12.04
N VAL A 219 1.84 5.79 -12.18
CA VAL A 219 1.00 5.18 -11.14
C VAL A 219 1.75 3.97 -10.59
N ALA A 220 1.90 3.86 -9.28
CA ALA A 220 2.58 2.74 -8.64
C ALA A 220 1.59 1.96 -7.78
N ILE A 221 1.33 0.70 -8.15
CA ILE A 221 0.63 -0.24 -7.27
C ILE A 221 1.63 -0.78 -6.29
N VAL A 222 1.46 -0.45 -5.01
CA VAL A 222 2.49 -0.67 -3.99
C VAL A 222 2.15 -1.76 -3.00
N GLY A 223 0.95 -2.36 -3.08
CA GLY A 223 0.52 -3.42 -2.15
C GLY A 223 0.77 -2.98 -0.71
N ASP A 224 1.44 -3.84 0.05
CA ASP A 224 1.72 -3.63 1.46
C ASP A 224 3.13 -3.10 1.73
N ALA A 225 3.77 -2.55 0.69
CA ALA A 225 5.06 -1.91 0.87
C ALA A 225 4.92 -0.56 1.62
N ILE A 226 3.97 0.28 1.20
CA ILE A 226 3.72 1.62 1.76
C ILE A 226 2.23 1.95 1.72
N PHE A 227 1.73 2.63 2.75
CA PHE A 227 0.35 3.11 2.86
C PHE A 227 0.33 4.63 3.02
N ALA A 228 -0.83 5.27 2.89
CA ALA A 228 -0.97 6.69 3.20
C ALA A 228 -0.57 6.97 4.66
N GLY A 229 0.54 7.67 4.86
CA GLY A 229 1.08 8.00 6.18
C GLY A 229 1.69 6.82 6.95
N SER A 230 1.88 5.65 6.34
CA SER A 230 2.42 4.46 7.03
C SER A 230 3.17 3.51 6.09
N MET A 231 3.56 2.34 6.56
CA MET A 231 4.06 1.21 5.76
C MET A 231 3.53 -0.11 6.30
N GLY A 232 3.60 -1.17 5.49
CA GLY A 232 3.26 -2.51 5.95
C GLY A 232 4.12 -2.96 7.14
N GLY A 233 3.66 -4.01 7.80
CA GLY A 233 4.52 -4.73 8.75
C GLY A 233 5.76 -5.26 8.04
N GLY A 234 6.87 -5.39 8.78
CA GLY A 234 8.09 -6.00 8.26
C GLY A 234 8.22 -7.49 8.59
N GLN A 235 7.17 -8.30 8.33
CA GLN A 235 7.07 -9.69 8.79
C GLN A 235 8.28 -10.54 8.35
N ILE A 236 8.82 -10.31 7.15
CA ILE A 236 10.06 -10.95 6.71
C ILE A 236 11.29 -10.15 7.15
N SER A 237 11.28 -8.84 6.97
CA SER A 237 12.36 -7.96 7.43
C SER A 237 11.92 -6.50 7.43
N TYR A 238 11.79 -5.93 8.63
CA TYR A 238 11.52 -4.50 8.83
C TYR A 238 12.58 -3.60 8.20
N ALA A 239 13.86 -3.90 8.43
CA ALA A 239 14.97 -3.11 7.87
C ALA A 239 14.97 -3.12 6.34
N ARG A 240 14.71 -4.28 5.72
CA ARG A 240 14.64 -4.42 4.25
C ARG A 240 13.43 -3.70 3.68
N LEU A 241 12.25 -3.84 4.31
CA LEU A 241 11.04 -3.15 3.87
C LEU A 241 11.25 -1.64 3.89
N ARG A 242 11.75 -1.09 5.01
CA ARG A 242 12.01 0.35 5.14
C ARG A 242 13.04 0.84 4.13
N LYS A 243 14.11 0.07 3.91
CA LYS A 243 15.10 0.37 2.87
C LYS A 243 14.46 0.43 1.48
N ASN A 244 13.70 -0.60 1.11
CA ASN A 244 13.03 -0.67 -0.18
C ASN A 244 12.04 0.47 -0.37
N VAL A 245 11.19 0.79 0.62
CA VAL A 245 10.28 1.94 0.55
C VAL A 245 11.05 3.23 0.25
N ARG A 246 12.12 3.52 1.00
CA ARG A 246 12.91 4.74 0.85
C ARG A 246 13.63 4.83 -0.48
N GLU A 247 14.32 3.76 -0.89
CA GLU A 247 15.21 3.77 -2.04
C GLU A 247 14.49 3.50 -3.37
N LYS A 248 13.37 2.79 -3.33
CA LYS A 248 12.67 2.30 -4.53
C LYS A 248 11.31 2.94 -4.77
N LEU A 249 10.61 3.42 -3.75
CA LEU A 249 9.28 4.03 -3.92
C LEU A 249 9.32 5.54 -3.71
N LEU A 250 9.95 6.01 -2.62
CA LEU A 250 10.02 7.45 -2.31
C LEU A 250 11.03 8.23 -3.17
N THR A 251 11.80 7.54 -4.01
CA THR A 251 12.68 8.12 -5.05
C THR A 251 11.99 8.29 -6.41
N LEU A 252 10.75 7.80 -6.56
CA LEU A 252 9.96 8.05 -7.76
C LEU A 252 9.61 9.55 -7.88
N PRO A 253 9.21 10.05 -9.07
CA PRO A 253 8.77 11.43 -9.23
C PRO A 253 7.70 11.81 -8.19
N ARG A 254 7.73 13.04 -7.69
CA ARG A 254 6.91 13.49 -6.55
C ARG A 254 5.41 13.35 -6.82
N GLU A 255 5.02 13.52 -8.07
CA GLU A 255 3.67 13.40 -8.59
C GLU A 255 3.19 11.95 -8.76
N THR A 256 4.04 10.95 -8.56
CA THR A 256 3.67 9.53 -8.70
C THR A 256 2.54 9.19 -7.74
N LEU A 257 1.44 8.67 -8.28
CA LEU A 257 0.33 8.13 -7.49
C LEU A 257 0.77 6.81 -6.86
N LEU A 258 0.56 6.66 -5.56
CA LEU A 258 0.77 5.42 -4.84
C LEU A 258 -0.59 4.79 -4.52
N CYS A 259 -0.77 3.56 -4.96
CA CYS A 259 -1.99 2.77 -4.88
C CYS A 259 -1.75 1.57 -3.93
N PRO A 260 -2.05 1.73 -2.63
CA PRO A 260 -1.75 0.72 -1.62
C PRO A 260 -2.73 -0.45 -1.60
N GLY A 261 -2.28 -1.54 -0.98
CA GLY A 261 -3.10 -2.69 -0.61
C GLY A 261 -4.23 -2.35 0.34
N HIS A 262 -3.99 -1.40 1.24
CA HIS A 262 -4.97 -0.96 2.23
C HIS A 262 -5.03 0.56 2.36
N GLY A 263 -6.16 1.08 2.83
CA GLY A 263 -6.39 2.51 3.00
C GLY A 263 -6.48 3.29 1.67
N PRO A 264 -6.47 4.63 1.71
CA PRO A 264 -6.63 5.49 0.54
C PRO A 264 -5.36 5.57 -0.33
N ALA A 265 -5.52 5.93 -1.61
CA ALA A 265 -4.39 6.36 -2.44
C ALA A 265 -3.68 7.59 -1.86
N THR A 266 -2.40 7.72 -2.18
CA THR A 266 -1.56 8.86 -1.81
C THR A 266 -0.58 9.18 -2.95
N THR A 267 0.38 10.08 -2.73
CA THR A 267 1.44 10.38 -3.70
C THR A 267 2.79 10.38 -3.02
N VAL A 268 3.87 10.23 -3.79
CA VAL A 268 5.23 10.34 -3.26
C VAL A 268 5.44 11.69 -2.55
N ALA A 269 4.90 12.79 -3.08
CA ALA A 269 4.96 14.10 -2.44
C ALA A 269 4.31 14.12 -1.05
N LEU A 270 3.13 13.51 -0.92
CA LEU A 270 2.41 13.41 0.35
C LEU A 270 3.19 12.53 1.33
N GLU A 271 3.69 11.37 0.91
CA GLU A 271 4.43 10.47 1.80
C GLU A 271 5.76 11.06 2.26
N LEU A 272 6.51 11.73 1.37
CA LEU A 272 7.70 12.50 1.77
C LEU A 272 7.38 13.60 2.78
N THR A 273 6.15 14.10 2.83
CA THR A 273 5.74 15.15 3.76
C THR A 273 5.22 14.58 5.07
N HIS A 274 4.34 13.58 5.00
CA HIS A 274 3.48 13.15 6.11
C HIS A 274 3.71 11.71 6.59
N ASN A 275 4.54 10.89 5.94
CA ASN A 275 4.82 9.54 6.40
C ASN A 275 5.94 9.54 7.46
N PRO A 276 5.73 8.99 8.66
CA PRO A 276 6.76 8.90 9.70
C PRO A 276 7.95 8.01 9.33
N PHE A 277 7.80 7.07 8.40
CA PHE A 277 8.86 6.14 8.00
C PHE A 277 9.77 6.65 6.87
N ALA A 278 9.38 7.74 6.19
CA ALA A 278 10.09 8.35 5.06
C ALA A 278 11.53 8.81 5.39
#